data_AF-A0A132PJX0-F1
#
_entry.id   AF-A0A132PJX0-F1
#
_cell.length_a   1.000
_cell.length_b   1.000
_cell.length_c   1.000
_cell.angle_alpha   90.00
_cell.angle_beta   90.00
_cell.angle_gamma   90.00
#
_symmetry.space_group_name_H-M   'P 1'
#
loop_
_entity.id
_entity.type
_entity.pdbx_description
1 polymer ?
#
loop_
_entity_poly.entity_id
_entity_poly.type
_entity_poly.pdbx_seq_one_letter_code
_entity_poly.pdbx_strand_id
1 'polypeptide(L)'
;MTEPKLLSGGNPQIPKDEGDGPVRDYISAMPDWKHQVGKRLDKLIVRTVPGVHKAVKWNQPFYGHKDEGWFLSFRCYTNYVQVQFLKGASLNPMPPKSSKHPEVRYLDIREDDELDEEQLRSWIEQASKLPGEKV
;
A
#
# COMPACT_ATOMS: atom_id res chain seq x y z
N MET A 1 8.51 17.78 16.14
CA MET A 1 9.21 17.11 15.02
C MET A 1 8.88 17.89 13.76
N THR A 2 9.84 18.10 12.87
CA THR A 2 9.61 18.75 11.57
C THR A 2 8.79 17.84 10.66
N GLU A 3 7.84 18.39 9.91
CA GLU A 3 7.05 17.64 8.94
C GLU A 3 7.96 16.97 7.90
N PRO A 4 7.70 15.69 7.53
CA PRO A 4 8.50 15.00 6.53
C PRO A 4 8.50 15.72 5.19
N LYS A 5 9.66 15.76 4.53
CA LYS A 5 9.78 16.29 3.17
C LYS A 5 8.94 15.46 2.20
N LEU A 6 8.26 16.11 1.25
CA LEU A 6 7.56 15.44 0.16
C LEU A 6 8.44 15.36 -1.09
N LEU A 7 8.45 14.19 -1.73
CA LEU A 7 9.07 13.97 -3.03
C LEU A 7 8.11 14.39 -4.17
N SER A 8 8.56 14.23 -5.41
CA SER A 8 7.71 14.45 -6.58
C SER A 8 6.42 13.62 -6.49
N GLY A 9 5.30 14.24 -6.84
CA GLY A 9 3.96 13.65 -6.70
C GLY A 9 3.39 13.65 -5.29
N GLY A 10 4.03 14.32 -4.32
CA GLY A 10 3.53 14.43 -2.95
C GLY A 10 3.80 13.17 -2.11
N ASN A 11 4.77 12.34 -2.50
CA ASN A 11 5.12 11.13 -1.77
C ASN A 11 5.96 11.45 -0.53
N PRO A 12 5.52 11.08 0.69
CA PRO A 12 6.30 11.29 1.90
C PRO A 12 7.69 10.67 1.81
N GLN A 13 8.72 11.44 2.20
CA GLN A 13 10.08 10.94 2.36
C GLN A 13 10.27 10.44 3.79
N ILE A 14 10.10 9.14 3.99
CA ILE A 14 10.27 8.48 5.28
C ILE A 14 11.46 7.51 5.18
N PRO A 15 12.43 7.57 6.11
CA PRO A 15 13.55 6.63 6.15
C PRO A 15 13.08 5.18 6.17
N LYS A 16 13.93 4.28 5.65
CA LYS A 16 13.66 2.85 5.72
C LYS A 16 13.69 2.40 7.19
N ASP A 17 12.60 1.79 7.64
CA ASP A 17 12.48 1.19 8.97
C ASP A 17 11.30 0.20 8.99
N GLU A 18 11.24 -0.63 10.03
CA GLU A 18 10.21 -1.67 10.21
C GLU A 18 9.20 -1.33 11.33
N GLY A 19 8.03 -1.93 11.24
CA GLY A 19 6.96 -1.80 12.23
C GLY A 19 5.94 -0.70 11.95
N ASP A 20 5.03 -0.50 12.90
CA ASP A 20 3.90 0.43 12.78
C ASP A 20 4.32 1.91 12.79
N GLY A 21 5.42 2.25 13.47
CA GLY A 21 5.92 3.62 13.58
C GLY A 21 6.15 4.29 12.22
N PRO A 22 7.07 3.77 11.38
CA PRO A 22 7.39 4.41 10.09
C PRO A 22 6.19 4.44 9.12
N VAL A 23 5.32 3.43 9.14
CA VAL A 23 4.10 3.43 8.30
C VAL A 23 3.10 4.49 8.77
N ARG A 24 2.94 4.65 10.09
CA ARG A 24 2.11 5.73 10.65
C ARG A 24 2.64 7.10 10.27
N ASP A 25 3.95 7.31 10.39
CA ASP A 25 4.59 8.57 10.03
C ASP A 25 4.42 8.87 8.52
N TYR A 26 4.55 7.84 7.67
CA TYR A 26 4.24 7.95 6.25
C TYR A 26 2.81 8.40 6.00
N ILE A 27 1.83 7.72 6.61
CA ILE A 27 0.40 8.03 6.43
C ILE A 27 0.08 9.43 6.95
N SER A 28 0.62 9.82 8.11
CA SER A 28 0.46 11.16 8.68
C SER A 28 1.03 12.26 7.79
N ALA A 29 2.06 11.97 7.01
CA ALA A 29 2.66 12.92 6.07
C ALA A 29 2.06 12.89 4.66
N MET A 30 1.13 11.96 4.35
CA MET A 30 0.44 11.97 3.06
C MET A 30 -0.37 13.26 2.92
N PRO A 31 -0.26 14.00 1.81
CA PRO A 31 -0.91 15.30 1.67
C PRO A 31 -2.43 15.18 1.39
N ASP A 32 -3.18 16.18 1.84
CA ASP A 32 -4.58 16.42 1.47
C ASP A 32 -5.49 15.18 1.67
N TRP A 33 -6.36 14.91 0.68
CA TRP A 33 -7.26 13.76 0.67
C TRP A 33 -6.53 12.41 0.73
N LYS A 34 -5.25 12.36 0.30
CA LYS A 34 -4.45 11.13 0.30
C LYS A 34 -4.18 10.64 1.72
N HIS A 35 -4.14 11.53 2.72
CA HIS A 35 -4.06 11.14 4.13
C HIS A 35 -5.21 10.21 4.52
N GLN A 36 -6.44 10.56 4.15
CA GLN A 36 -7.62 9.74 4.48
C GLN A 36 -7.60 8.40 3.74
N VAL A 37 -7.14 8.38 2.49
CA VAL A 37 -6.92 7.13 1.75
C VAL A 37 -5.90 6.25 2.47
N GLY A 38 -4.74 6.79 2.85
CA GLY A 38 -3.71 6.05 3.60
C GLY A 38 -4.24 5.46 4.91
N LYS A 39 -5.02 6.22 5.67
CA LYS A 39 -5.66 5.75 6.91
C LYS A 39 -6.65 4.62 6.65
N ARG A 40 -7.47 4.72 5.60
CA ARG A 40 -8.43 3.68 5.24
C ARG A 40 -7.72 2.41 4.80
N LEU A 41 -6.68 2.52 3.96
CA LEU A 41 -5.86 1.41 3.52
C LEU A 41 -5.23 0.67 4.71
N ASP A 42 -4.49 1.36 5.58
CA ASP A 42 -3.84 0.72 6.74
C ASP A 42 -4.85 0.04 7.66
N LYS A 43 -5.96 0.73 7.98
CA LYS A 43 -7.02 0.16 8.81
C LYS A 43 -7.63 -1.10 8.18
N LEU A 44 -7.89 -1.08 6.88
CA LEU A 44 -8.46 -2.24 6.17
C LEU A 44 -7.47 -3.41 6.13
N ILE A 45 -6.18 -3.14 5.87
CA ILE A 45 -5.14 -4.17 5.83
C ILE A 45 -4.97 -4.82 7.20
N VAL A 46 -4.81 -4.04 8.27
CA VAL A 46 -4.66 -4.55 9.64
C VAL A 46 -5.86 -5.38 10.09
N ARG A 47 -7.08 -4.97 9.70
CA ARG A 47 -8.30 -5.73 10.01
C ARG A 47 -8.41 -7.04 9.23
N THR A 48 -7.95 -7.05 7.99
CA THR A 48 -8.04 -8.22 7.09
C THR A 48 -6.96 -9.25 7.42
N VAL A 49 -5.77 -8.78 7.81
CA VAL A 49 -4.61 -9.62 8.12
C VAL A 49 -4.11 -9.26 9.53
N PRO A 50 -4.69 -9.84 10.59
CA PRO A 50 -4.22 -9.61 11.95
C PRO A 50 -2.74 -10.01 12.10
N GLY A 51 -1.94 -9.12 12.69
CA GLY A 51 -0.50 -9.35 12.84
C GLY A 51 0.35 -9.10 11.59
N VAL A 52 -0.22 -8.46 10.56
CA VAL A 52 0.51 -8.06 9.34
C VAL A 52 1.82 -7.35 9.67
N HIS A 53 2.90 -7.79 9.04
CA HIS A 53 4.21 -7.17 9.16
C HIS A 53 4.28 -5.93 8.27
N LYS A 54 4.86 -4.85 8.79
CA LYS A 54 4.89 -3.54 8.15
C LYS A 54 6.32 -3.02 8.05
N ALA A 55 6.60 -2.26 7.01
CA ALA A 55 7.83 -1.49 6.89
C ALA A 55 7.64 -0.30 5.96
N VAL A 56 8.55 0.67 6.03
CA VAL A 56 8.77 1.62 4.94
C VAL A 56 10.04 1.20 4.19
N LYS A 57 9.95 1.05 2.87
CA LYS A 57 11.10 0.77 1.99
C LYS A 57 11.00 1.67 0.75
N TRP A 58 12.12 2.28 0.36
CA TRP A 58 12.19 3.23 -0.76
C TRP A 58 11.10 4.32 -0.73
N ASN A 59 10.78 4.84 0.47
CA ASN A 59 9.71 5.82 0.70
C ASN A 59 8.31 5.31 0.33
N GLN A 60 8.01 4.04 0.57
CA GLN A 60 6.69 3.45 0.40
C GLN A 60 6.40 2.51 1.57
N PRO A 61 5.18 2.49 2.12
CA PRO A 61 4.76 1.46 3.05
C PRO A 61 4.63 0.11 2.34
N PHE A 62 5.08 -0.95 3.00
CA PHE A 62 4.96 -2.33 2.61
C PHE A 62 4.24 -3.12 3.71
N TYR A 63 3.42 -4.09 3.27
CA TYR A 63 2.65 -4.99 4.12
C TYR A 63 2.91 -6.43 3.66
N GLY A 64 3.15 -7.30 4.64
CA GLY A 64 3.65 -8.64 4.40
C GLY A 64 3.47 -9.56 5.59
N HIS A 65 4.07 -10.73 5.48
CA HIS A 65 4.27 -11.66 6.59
C HIS A 65 5.74 -11.64 6.97
N LYS A 66 6.01 -11.67 8.28
CA LYS A 66 7.38 -11.67 8.76
C LYS A 66 8.11 -12.90 8.20
N ASP A 67 9.31 -12.73 7.66
CA ASP A 67 10.16 -13.76 7.06
C ASP A 67 9.63 -14.44 5.76
N GLU A 68 8.37 -14.19 5.38
CA GLU A 68 7.73 -14.74 4.17
C GLU A 68 7.60 -13.73 3.02
N GLY A 69 7.91 -12.46 3.28
CA GLY A 69 7.96 -11.41 2.27
C GLY A 69 6.71 -10.54 2.22
N TRP A 70 6.62 -9.71 1.18
CA TRP A 70 5.64 -8.65 1.05
C TRP A 70 4.57 -9.01 0.03
N PHE A 71 3.32 -8.62 0.26
CA PHE A 71 2.23 -8.85 -0.69
C PHE A 71 1.61 -7.56 -1.23
N LEU A 72 1.75 -6.45 -0.50
CA LEU A 72 1.13 -5.16 -0.84
C LEU A 72 2.05 -3.99 -0.51
N SER A 73 2.02 -2.97 -1.36
CA SER A 73 2.61 -1.64 -1.11
C SER A 73 1.68 -0.55 -1.61
N PHE A 74 1.86 0.70 -1.18
CA PHE A 74 1.20 1.83 -1.84
C PHE A 74 2.07 3.09 -1.88
N ARG A 75 1.77 3.98 -2.81
CA ARG A 75 2.55 5.20 -3.07
C ARG A 75 1.67 6.38 -3.46
N CYS A 76 2.04 7.59 -3.05
CA CYS A 76 1.39 8.80 -3.57
C CYS A 76 1.98 9.20 -4.93
N TYR A 77 1.09 9.52 -5.85
CA TYR A 77 1.38 10.26 -7.09
C TYR A 77 0.59 11.57 -7.07
N THR A 78 0.88 12.49 -8.00
CA THR A 78 0.25 13.83 -8.02
C THR A 78 -1.27 13.76 -7.89
N ASN A 79 -1.92 12.88 -8.66
CA ASN A 79 -3.39 12.82 -8.78
C ASN A 79 -4.01 11.52 -8.27
N TYR A 80 -3.22 10.59 -7.73
CA TYR A 80 -3.73 9.30 -7.25
C TYR A 80 -2.86 8.70 -6.16
N VAL A 81 -3.44 7.83 -5.32
CA VAL A 81 -2.70 6.88 -4.50
C VAL A 81 -2.71 5.54 -5.25
N GLN A 82 -1.54 5.01 -5.56
CA GLN A 82 -1.43 3.71 -6.23
C GLN A 82 -1.22 2.62 -5.19
N VAL A 83 -2.15 1.66 -5.12
CA VAL A 83 -1.97 0.41 -4.42
C VAL A 83 -1.33 -0.59 -5.38
N GLN A 84 -0.29 -1.27 -4.92
CA GLN A 84 0.46 -2.28 -5.65
C GLN A 84 0.25 -3.64 -4.99
N PHE A 85 -0.27 -4.60 -5.76
CA PHE A 85 -0.33 -6.00 -5.37
C PHE A 85 0.79 -6.76 -6.08
N LEU A 86 1.71 -7.34 -5.30
CA LEU A 86 2.95 -7.89 -5.84
C LEU A 86 2.71 -9.19 -6.64
N LYS A 87 1.70 -9.97 -6.26
CA LYS A 87 1.14 -11.09 -7.03
C LYS A 87 -0.26 -10.77 -7.57
N GLY A 88 -0.49 -9.53 -7.98
CA GLY A 88 -1.79 -9.02 -8.43
C GLY A 88 -2.42 -9.79 -9.60
N ALA A 89 -1.62 -10.40 -10.49
CA ALA A 89 -2.13 -11.18 -11.62
C ALA A 89 -2.82 -12.49 -11.20
N SER A 90 -2.59 -12.95 -9.97
CA SER A 90 -3.21 -14.16 -9.40
C SER A 90 -4.48 -13.87 -8.60
N LEU A 91 -4.89 -12.60 -8.48
CA LEU A 91 -6.09 -12.20 -7.75
C LEU A 91 -7.32 -12.31 -8.65
N ASN A 92 -8.48 -12.57 -8.03
CA ASN A 92 -9.77 -12.66 -8.70
C ASN A 92 -10.83 -11.76 -8.04
N PRO A 93 -11.44 -10.81 -8.76
CA PRO A 93 -11.05 -10.37 -10.10
C PRO A 93 -9.61 -9.83 -10.12
N MET A 94 -8.97 -9.79 -11.28
CA MET A 94 -7.62 -9.22 -11.39
C MET A 94 -7.69 -7.68 -11.28
N PRO A 95 -6.86 -7.01 -10.46
CA PRO A 95 -6.83 -5.55 -10.39
C PRO A 95 -6.52 -4.95 -11.77
N PRO A 96 -7.15 -3.81 -12.10
CA PRO A 96 -7.34 -3.40 -13.50
C PRO A 96 -6.06 -2.91 -14.19
N LYS A 97 -5.12 -2.33 -13.45
CA LYS A 97 -3.95 -1.68 -14.05
C LYS A 97 -2.76 -2.64 -14.12
N SER A 98 -2.26 -2.85 -15.33
CA SER A 98 -1.10 -3.70 -15.59
C SER A 98 0.22 -3.07 -15.12
N SER A 99 1.22 -3.92 -14.93
CA SER A 99 2.60 -3.53 -14.64
C SER A 99 3.54 -4.03 -15.74
N LYS A 100 4.75 -3.46 -15.79
CA LYS A 100 5.84 -4.03 -16.59
C LYS A 100 6.29 -5.39 -16.06
N HIS A 101 6.11 -5.64 -14.76
CA HIS A 101 6.32 -6.95 -14.16
C HIS A 101 5.04 -7.79 -14.33
N PRO A 102 5.13 -9.00 -14.90
CA PRO A 102 3.94 -9.76 -15.32
C PRO A 102 2.98 -10.09 -14.18
N GLU A 103 3.51 -10.34 -12.97
CA GLU A 103 2.74 -10.72 -11.79
C GLU A 103 2.13 -9.53 -11.04
N VAL A 104 2.68 -8.33 -11.20
CA VAL A 104 2.26 -7.16 -10.44
C VAL A 104 1.02 -6.53 -11.08
N ARG A 105 0.05 -6.13 -10.25
CA ARG A 105 -1.07 -5.27 -10.68
C ARG A 105 -1.24 -4.10 -9.74
N TYR A 106 -1.83 -3.05 -10.26
CA TYR A 106 -2.09 -1.82 -9.54
C TYR A 106 -3.58 -1.50 -9.48
N LEU A 107 -3.94 -0.75 -8.45
CA LEU A 107 -5.18 0.01 -8.33
C LEU A 107 -4.79 1.46 -8.09
N ASP A 108 -5.18 2.37 -8.98
CA ASP A 108 -5.05 3.81 -8.74
C ASP A 108 -6.35 4.30 -8.09
N ILE A 109 -6.26 4.88 -6.90
CA ILE A 109 -7.37 5.53 -6.19
C ILE A 109 -7.24 7.04 -6.39
N ARG A 110 -8.26 7.68 -6.95
CA ARG A 110 -8.36 9.14 -7.14
C ARG A 110 -9.24 9.77 -6.06
N GLU A 111 -9.21 11.10 -6.02
CA GLU A 111 -9.89 11.90 -4.99
C GLU A 111 -11.40 11.65 -4.93
N ASP A 112 -12.04 11.61 -6.09
CA ASP A 112 -13.49 11.46 -6.23
C ASP A 112 -13.93 9.99 -6.45
N ASP A 113 -13.01 9.03 -6.34
CA ASP A 113 -13.35 7.62 -6.52
C ASP A 113 -14.15 7.12 -5.31
N GLU A 114 -15.28 6.48 -5.57
CA GLU A 114 -15.94 5.65 -4.57
C GLU A 114 -15.11 4.37 -4.37
N LEU A 115 -14.45 4.27 -3.21
CA LEU A 115 -13.63 3.13 -2.88
C LEU A 115 -14.51 1.92 -2.53
N ASP A 116 -14.53 0.91 -3.40
CA ASP A 116 -15.10 -0.40 -3.11
C ASP A 116 -14.26 -1.13 -2.06
N GLU A 117 -14.58 -0.91 -0.78
CA GLU A 117 -13.88 -1.51 0.34
C GLU A 117 -14.06 -3.04 0.42
N GLU A 118 -15.17 -3.59 -0.11
CA GLU A 118 -15.39 -5.04 -0.13
C GLU A 118 -14.45 -5.72 -1.11
N GLN A 119 -14.34 -5.16 -2.33
CA GLN A 119 -13.41 -5.64 -3.33
C GLN A 119 -11.95 -5.48 -2.87
N LEU A 120 -11.62 -4.33 -2.26
CA LEU A 120 -10.27 -4.10 -1.76
C LEU A 120 -9.91 -5.08 -0.62
N ARG A 121 -10.83 -5.34 0.30
CA ARG A 121 -10.66 -6.37 1.34
C ARG A 121 -10.41 -7.74 0.72
N SER A 122 -11.21 -8.13 -0.27
CA SER A 122 -11.05 -9.41 -0.98
C SER A 122 -9.65 -9.53 -1.61
N TRP A 123 -9.15 -8.48 -2.25
CA TRP A 123 -7.79 -8.47 -2.80
C TRP A 123 -6.70 -8.56 -1.74
N ILE A 124 -6.84 -7.83 -0.62
CA ILE A 124 -5.88 -7.91 0.49
C ILE A 124 -5.83 -9.34 1.05
N GLU A 125 -7.00 -9.95 1.28
CA GLU A 125 -7.10 -11.30 1.81
C GLU A 125 -6.44 -12.31 0.85
N GLN A 126 -6.77 -12.24 -0.44
CA GLN A 126 -6.18 -13.12 -1.46
C GLN A 126 -4.66 -12.94 -1.55
N ALA A 127 -4.19 -11.69 -1.62
CA ALA A 127 -2.75 -11.38 -1.70
C ALA A 127 -1.99 -11.90 -0.48
N SER A 128 -2.59 -11.83 0.71
CA SER A 128 -1.98 -12.33 1.96
C SER A 128 -1.81 -13.85 2.02
N LYS A 129 -2.50 -14.61 1.15
CA LYS A 129 -2.41 -16.07 1.07
C LYS A 129 -1.42 -16.56 0.01
N LEU A 130 -0.86 -15.66 -0.78
CA LEU A 130 0.12 -15.97 -1.81
C LEU A 130 1.55 -15.83 -1.24
N PRO A 131 2.55 -16.54 -1.82
CA PRO A 131 3.94 -16.33 -1.45
C PRO A 131 4.33 -14.86 -1.59
N GLY A 132 4.90 -14.30 -0.52
CA GLY A 132 5.37 -12.92 -0.51
C GLY A 132 6.60 -12.70 -1.39
N GLU A 133 6.75 -11.49 -1.91
CA GLU A 133 7.94 -11.09 -2.64
C GLU A 133 9.07 -10.68 -1.69
N LYS A 134 10.28 -11.13 -2.01
CA LYS A 134 11.51 -10.71 -1.31
C LYS A 134 12.07 -9.47 -2.00
N VAL A 135 11.57 -8.31 -1.59
CA VAL A 135 12.15 -7.00 -1.94
C VAL A 135 13.14 -6.54 -0.87
#